data_AF-A0A9D1FFD8-F1
#
_entry.id   AF-A0A9D1FFD8-F1
#
_cell.length_a   1.000
_cell.length_b   1.000
_cell.length_c   1.000
_cell.angle_alpha   90.00
_cell.angle_beta   90.00
_cell.angle_gamma   90.00
#
_symmetry.space_group_name_H-M   'P 1'
#
loop_
_entity.id
_entity.type
_entity.pdbx_description
1 polymer ?
#
loop_
_entity_poly.entity_id
_entity_poly.type
_entity_poly.pdbx_seq_one_letter_code
_entity_poly.pdbx_strand_id
1 'polypeptide(L)'
;MRKFPYFLVCMGFIAACSDGGTPSGGYGRPGIPGARPYENAAKTNNKVVTNMIVTNDAQVADNISFQLRGYTGTVNSDQYLDIANLAIQIADGTADFDSANADVLNAALYVITPELFNACGTAGNVATCVSDWRADNATIMNNRLKYLREWAEKIDISNAEFYSTANTNLKFTVDDAGNINAITVDDTTYNRIGNTNTFGVDNVTALVYDSAATGDLKLSYSDFGVYKIKNDNTWKSIPFAGGYESRRIADATVQTSVDNNLEFSGAAVGTVTNADNKNLDIRDDRVALTFDKTSGTSTLTADFANWYDIAVTKQMGAATASIDFSNYSGTDDFRLPDDVVSGTANINMGYYGANPSSGIPTEATGTIDYEADNGIQMDVAFGVKR
;
A
#
# COMPACT_ATOMS: atom_id res chain seq x y z
N MET A 1 41.12 -8.29 -51.41
CA MET A 1 39.64 -8.27 -51.44
C MET A 1 39.20 -7.19 -50.43
N ARG A 2 38.87 -5.95 -50.82
CA ARG A 2 37.50 -5.38 -50.97
C ARG A 2 36.51 -5.99 -49.94
N LYS A 3 35.85 -5.29 -48.99
CA LYS A 3 35.45 -3.88 -48.78
C LYS A 3 35.28 -3.56 -47.26
N PHE A 4 35.47 -2.29 -46.88
CA PHE A 4 34.91 -1.57 -45.69
C PHE A 4 33.49 -1.01 -46.04
N PRO A 5 32.72 -0.22 -45.23
CA PRO A 5 32.82 0.21 -43.80
C PRO A 5 31.47 0.34 -43.02
N TYR A 6 31.55 0.92 -41.80
CA TYR A 6 30.54 1.66 -40.98
C TYR A 6 29.67 0.85 -39.99
N PHE A 7 29.41 1.28 -38.73
CA PHE A 7 29.36 2.62 -38.14
C PHE A 7 29.85 2.65 -36.67
N LEU A 8 30.52 3.76 -36.35
CA LEU A 8 30.96 4.20 -35.03
C LEU A 8 30.02 5.35 -34.63
N VAL A 9 29.39 5.30 -33.44
CA VAL A 9 28.81 6.49 -32.80
C VAL A 9 29.05 6.41 -31.30
N CYS A 10 30.01 7.20 -30.84
CA CYS A 10 30.03 7.74 -29.48
C CYS A 10 28.91 8.79 -29.36
N MET A 11 28.15 8.78 -28.27
CA MET A 11 27.66 10.02 -27.64
C MET A 11 27.47 9.77 -26.15
N GLY A 12 28.29 10.44 -25.33
CA GLY A 12 27.87 10.91 -24.02
C GLY A 12 26.99 12.16 -24.16
N PHE A 13 26.71 12.82 -23.02
CA PHE A 13 25.87 14.02 -22.79
C PHE A 13 24.42 13.66 -22.33
N ILE A 14 23.82 14.20 -21.24
CA ILE A 14 24.04 15.41 -20.42
C ILE A 14 23.45 15.22 -19.01
N ALA A 15 24.16 15.66 -17.97
CA ALA A 15 23.54 16.19 -16.75
C ALA A 15 23.12 17.65 -17.03
N ALA A 16 21.83 17.96 -16.97
CA ALA A 16 21.33 19.33 -17.00
C ALA A 16 20.13 19.46 -16.05
N CYS A 17 20.25 20.44 -15.16
CA CYS A 17 19.18 21.02 -14.36
C CYS A 17 18.06 21.59 -15.24
N SER A 18 16.88 21.73 -14.63
CA SER A 18 15.79 22.69 -14.92
C SER A 18 15.42 22.96 -16.39
N ASP A 19 14.20 22.58 -16.77
CA ASP A 19 13.20 23.57 -17.18
C ASP A 19 11.82 22.90 -17.33
N GLY A 20 10.79 23.59 -16.86
CA GLY A 20 9.39 23.24 -17.08
C GLY A 20 9.12 23.15 -18.58
N GLY A 21 8.79 21.96 -19.06
CA GLY A 21 8.47 21.69 -20.46
C GLY A 21 7.15 20.96 -20.55
N THR A 22 6.09 21.68 -20.88
CA THR A 22 4.80 21.13 -21.31
C THR A 22 5.01 20.09 -22.41
N PRO A 23 4.46 18.86 -22.29
CA PRO A 23 4.61 17.86 -23.34
C PRO A 23 3.68 18.20 -24.51
N SER A 24 4.24 18.78 -25.58
CA SER A 24 3.58 18.88 -26.89
C SER A 24 3.89 17.64 -27.72
N GLY A 25 2.87 16.89 -28.16
CA GLY A 25 3.06 15.81 -29.13
C GLY A 25 1.79 15.03 -29.47
N GLY A 26 1.13 15.41 -30.58
CA GLY A 26 0.32 14.51 -31.43
C GLY A 26 -1.12 14.21 -30.97
N TYR A 27 -2.07 15.01 -31.43
CA TYR A 27 -3.52 14.80 -31.26
C TYR A 27 -4.01 13.56 -32.02
N GLY A 28 -4.05 12.41 -31.34
CA GLY A 28 -4.98 11.33 -31.66
C GLY A 28 -6.40 11.67 -31.18
N ARG A 29 -7.41 11.10 -31.84
CA ARG A 29 -8.85 11.21 -31.49
C ARG A 29 -9.11 11.11 -29.97
N PRO A 30 -10.19 11.75 -29.45
CA PRO A 30 -10.51 11.75 -28.02
C PRO A 30 -10.65 10.32 -27.53
N GLY A 31 -9.75 9.90 -26.64
CA GLY A 31 -9.88 8.63 -25.95
C GLY A 31 -10.92 8.76 -24.85
N ILE A 32 -11.72 7.71 -24.66
CA ILE A 32 -12.57 7.51 -23.48
C ILE A 32 -11.73 7.84 -22.22
N PRO A 33 -12.26 8.54 -21.20
CA PRO A 33 -11.61 8.63 -19.89
C PRO A 33 -11.20 7.21 -19.42
N GLY A 34 -9.89 6.96 -19.31
CA GLY A 34 -9.34 5.63 -19.01
C GLY A 34 -8.75 4.83 -20.20
N ALA A 35 -8.85 5.30 -21.44
CA ALA A 35 -8.26 4.61 -22.61
C ALA A 35 -6.72 4.69 -22.67
N ARG A 36 -6.12 5.65 -21.97
CA ARG A 36 -4.69 5.67 -21.62
C ARG A 36 -4.59 5.94 -20.12
N PRO A 37 -3.79 5.16 -19.37
CA PRO A 37 -3.57 5.45 -17.97
C PRO A 37 -2.88 6.81 -17.84
N TYR A 38 -3.31 7.60 -16.85
CA TYR A 38 -2.52 8.73 -16.39
C TYR A 38 -1.22 8.16 -15.81
N GLU A 39 -0.08 8.58 -16.35
CA GLU A 39 1.23 8.14 -15.87
C GLU A 39 1.75 9.12 -14.84
N ASN A 40 2.01 8.62 -13.64
CA ASN A 40 2.68 9.37 -12.58
C ASN A 40 4.01 8.67 -12.28
N ALA A 41 5.11 9.29 -12.70
CA ALA A 41 6.44 8.77 -12.53
C ALA A 41 6.80 8.58 -11.05
N ALA A 42 6.43 9.54 -10.19
CA ALA A 42 6.69 9.46 -8.75
C ALA A 42 5.95 8.29 -8.11
N LYS A 43 4.65 8.14 -8.40
CA LYS A 43 3.85 6.99 -7.95
C LYS A 43 4.43 5.66 -8.42
N THR A 44 4.87 5.59 -9.68
CA THR A 44 5.47 4.38 -10.26
C THR A 44 6.81 4.06 -9.57
N ASN A 45 7.63 5.07 -9.35
CA ASN A 45 8.92 4.96 -8.68
C ASN A 45 8.76 4.52 -7.22
N ASN A 46 7.81 5.11 -6.48
CA ASN A 46 7.51 4.71 -5.10
C ASN A 46 7.04 3.25 -5.06
N LYS A 47 6.13 2.85 -5.95
CA LYS A 47 5.65 1.46 -6.01
C LYS A 47 6.77 0.46 -6.29
N VAL A 48 7.77 0.82 -7.09
CA VAL A 48 8.94 -0.04 -7.33
C VAL A 48 9.82 -0.16 -6.10
N VAL A 49 9.93 0.91 -5.30
CA VAL A 49 10.92 1.03 -4.24
C VAL A 49 10.41 0.64 -2.86
N THR A 50 9.19 1.04 -2.51
CA THR A 50 8.58 0.75 -1.21
C THR A 50 7.27 -0.02 -1.33
N ASN A 51 6.84 -0.40 -2.55
CA ASN A 51 5.51 -0.95 -2.84
C ASN A 51 4.32 -0.03 -2.49
N MET A 52 4.60 1.12 -1.85
CA MET A 52 3.62 2.12 -1.47
C MET A 52 3.45 3.16 -2.57
N ILE A 53 2.23 3.65 -2.70
CA ILE A 53 1.79 4.73 -3.57
C ILE A 53 1.66 6.05 -2.79
N VAL A 54 1.94 7.16 -3.45
CA VAL A 54 1.61 8.50 -2.93
C VAL A 54 0.84 9.23 -4.01
N THR A 55 -0.24 9.90 -3.59
CA THR A 55 -1.03 10.77 -4.47
C THR A 55 -1.29 12.07 -3.72
N ASN A 56 -0.60 13.15 -4.11
CA ASN A 56 -0.81 14.49 -3.55
C ASN A 56 -1.81 15.32 -4.38
N ASP A 57 -2.16 16.51 -3.89
CA ASP A 57 -3.20 17.35 -4.49
C ASP A 57 -2.86 17.76 -5.93
N ALA A 58 -1.58 18.05 -6.23
CA ALA A 58 -1.12 18.38 -7.58
C ALA A 58 -1.31 17.20 -8.55
N GLN A 59 -0.97 15.99 -8.09
CA GLN A 59 -1.13 14.76 -8.89
C GLN A 59 -2.60 14.41 -9.11
N VAL A 60 -3.47 14.63 -8.12
CA VAL A 60 -4.93 14.51 -8.28
C VAL A 60 -5.42 15.50 -9.33
N ALA A 61 -5.04 16.78 -9.20
CA ALA A 61 -5.43 17.84 -10.12
C ALA A 61 -5.01 17.55 -11.57
N ASP A 62 -3.77 17.11 -11.78
CA ASP A 62 -3.24 16.71 -13.09
C ASP A 62 -4.03 15.55 -13.70
N ASN A 63 -4.35 14.53 -12.90
CA ASN A 63 -5.17 13.41 -13.35
C ASN A 63 -6.57 13.90 -13.77
N ILE A 64 -7.25 14.71 -12.96
CA ILE A 64 -8.58 15.24 -13.29
C ILE A 64 -8.54 16.06 -14.57
N SER A 65 -7.54 16.94 -14.73
CA SER A 65 -7.33 17.70 -15.96
C SER A 65 -7.18 16.77 -17.18
N PHE A 66 -6.40 15.69 -17.03
CA PHE A 66 -6.22 14.67 -18.07
C PHE A 66 -7.52 13.95 -18.42
N GLN A 67 -8.37 13.61 -17.44
CA GLN A 67 -9.66 12.95 -17.66
C GLN A 67 -10.68 13.88 -18.33
N LEU A 68 -10.61 15.19 -18.08
CA LEU A 68 -11.50 16.20 -18.67
C LEU A 68 -11.14 16.56 -20.12
N ARG A 69 -10.14 15.92 -20.73
CA ARG A 69 -9.81 16.18 -22.15
C ARG A 69 -10.98 15.81 -23.05
N GLY A 70 -11.59 16.81 -23.67
CA GLY A 70 -12.78 16.65 -24.51
C GLY A 70 -14.08 17.02 -23.82
N TYR A 71 -14.04 17.35 -22.53
CA TYR A 71 -15.12 18.04 -21.85
C TYR A 71 -15.22 19.48 -22.35
N THR A 72 -16.45 19.92 -22.67
CA THR A 72 -16.70 21.25 -23.26
C THR A 72 -17.32 22.24 -22.27
N GLY A 73 -17.61 21.80 -21.04
CA GLY A 73 -18.10 22.69 -19.99
C GLY A 73 -16.98 23.55 -19.39
N THR A 74 -17.37 24.53 -18.59
CA THR A 74 -16.41 25.43 -17.93
C THR A 74 -15.89 24.77 -16.66
N VAL A 75 -14.56 24.62 -16.55
CA VAL A 75 -13.91 24.13 -15.32
C VAL A 75 -12.65 24.96 -15.09
N ASN A 76 -12.51 25.45 -13.86
CA ASN A 76 -11.31 26.12 -13.40
C ASN A 76 -10.40 25.14 -12.65
N SER A 77 -9.09 25.39 -12.66
CA SER A 77 -8.10 24.47 -12.07
C SER A 77 -8.23 24.32 -10.55
N ASP A 78 -8.77 25.33 -9.86
CA ASP A 78 -9.06 25.29 -8.42
C ASP A 78 -10.20 24.31 -8.07
N GLN A 79 -11.03 23.94 -9.04
CA GLN A 79 -12.14 23.00 -8.85
C GLN A 79 -11.75 21.53 -9.02
N TYR A 80 -10.52 21.22 -9.46
CA TYR A 80 -10.16 19.83 -9.79
C TYR A 80 -10.22 18.87 -8.59
N LEU A 81 -9.87 19.33 -7.39
CA LEU A 81 -9.99 18.51 -6.17
C LEU A 81 -11.46 18.26 -5.81
N ASP A 82 -12.32 19.27 -5.94
CA ASP A 82 -13.76 19.13 -5.70
C ASP A 82 -14.40 18.16 -6.70
N ILE A 83 -13.98 18.22 -7.97
CA ILE A 83 -14.42 17.29 -9.02
C ILE A 83 -13.97 15.86 -8.69
N ALA A 84 -12.74 15.66 -8.24
CA ALA A 84 -12.25 14.34 -7.83
C ALA A 84 -13.08 13.76 -6.68
N ASN A 85 -13.27 14.54 -5.62
CA ASN A 85 -14.01 14.15 -4.43
C ASN A 85 -15.48 13.83 -4.78
N LEU A 86 -16.13 14.70 -5.54
CA LEU A 86 -17.51 14.49 -5.96
C LEU A 86 -17.64 13.28 -6.89
N ALA A 87 -16.70 13.06 -7.82
CA ALA A 87 -16.70 11.87 -8.67
C ALA A 87 -16.59 10.57 -7.86
N ILE A 88 -15.76 10.55 -6.81
CA ILE A 88 -15.67 9.40 -5.89
C ILE A 88 -17.00 9.21 -5.16
N GLN A 89 -17.58 10.26 -4.58
CA GLN A 89 -18.87 10.19 -3.88
C GLN A 89 -20.00 9.73 -4.81
N ILE A 90 -20.05 10.24 -6.05
CA ILE A 90 -21.05 9.85 -7.06
C ILE A 90 -20.85 8.41 -7.50
N ALA A 91 -19.62 7.89 -7.55
CA ALA A 91 -19.36 6.49 -7.89
C ALA A 91 -19.54 5.53 -6.70
N ASP A 92 -19.40 6.02 -5.46
CA ASP A 92 -19.57 5.25 -4.21
C ASP A 92 -21.01 5.28 -3.68
N GLY A 93 -21.77 6.32 -3.98
CA GLY A 93 -23.22 6.41 -3.73
C GLY A 93 -23.57 7.28 -2.55
N THR A 94 -22.62 8.13 -2.17
CA THR A 94 -22.64 8.97 -0.99
C THR A 94 -22.70 10.46 -1.36
N ALA A 95 -22.82 10.77 -2.66
CA ALA A 95 -22.87 12.15 -3.13
C ALA A 95 -24.13 12.87 -2.63
N ASP A 96 -23.92 14.07 -2.12
CA ASP A 96 -24.96 15.07 -1.91
C ASP A 96 -25.09 15.92 -3.17
N PHE A 97 -26.14 15.66 -3.96
CA PHE A 97 -26.38 16.37 -5.22
C PHE A 97 -26.99 17.76 -5.02
N ASP A 98 -27.64 18.02 -3.87
CA ASP A 98 -28.39 19.26 -3.63
C ASP A 98 -27.46 20.44 -3.33
N SER A 99 -26.27 20.17 -2.79
CA SER A 99 -25.26 21.18 -2.46
C SER A 99 -24.16 21.34 -3.53
N ALA A 100 -24.16 20.49 -4.56
CA ALA A 100 -23.11 20.46 -5.56
C ALA A 100 -23.20 21.65 -6.55
N ASN A 101 -22.07 22.33 -6.77
CA ASN A 101 -21.96 23.31 -7.86
C ASN A 101 -22.18 22.62 -9.22
N ALA A 102 -23.01 23.19 -10.09
CA ALA A 102 -23.42 22.56 -11.35
C ALA A 102 -22.24 22.28 -12.31
N ASP A 103 -21.23 23.14 -12.35
CA ASP A 103 -20.04 22.95 -13.19
C ASP A 103 -19.18 21.79 -12.65
N VAL A 104 -19.00 21.72 -11.33
CA VAL A 104 -18.29 20.63 -10.63
C VAL A 104 -19.04 19.31 -10.81
N LEU A 105 -20.36 19.29 -10.65
CA LEU A 105 -21.20 18.11 -10.82
C LEU A 105 -21.11 17.55 -12.23
N ASN A 106 -21.29 18.39 -13.25
CA ASN A 106 -21.24 17.94 -14.63
C ASN A 106 -19.85 17.43 -15.03
N ALA A 107 -18.80 18.11 -14.57
CA ALA A 107 -17.43 17.64 -14.76
C ALA A 107 -17.19 16.31 -14.05
N ALA A 108 -17.68 16.13 -12.82
CA ALA A 108 -17.56 14.89 -12.06
C ALA A 108 -18.27 13.71 -12.74
N LEU A 109 -19.50 13.92 -13.24
CA LEU A 109 -20.23 12.91 -14.03
C LEU A 109 -19.44 12.50 -15.28
N TYR A 110 -18.83 13.46 -15.97
CA TYR A 110 -18.01 13.19 -17.16
C TYR A 110 -16.72 12.44 -16.81
N VAL A 111 -16.05 12.85 -15.74
CA VAL A 111 -14.86 12.17 -15.20
C VAL A 111 -15.19 10.75 -14.84
N ILE A 112 -16.38 10.44 -14.34
CA ILE A 112 -16.78 9.04 -14.14
C ILE A 112 -16.88 8.34 -15.49
N THR A 113 -17.78 8.79 -16.37
CA THR A 113 -17.83 8.34 -17.76
C THR A 113 -18.68 9.30 -18.61
N PRO A 114 -18.31 9.59 -19.87
CA PRO A 114 -19.07 10.50 -20.72
C PRO A 114 -20.53 10.09 -20.93
N GLU A 115 -20.84 8.80 -20.90
CA GLU A 115 -22.19 8.26 -21.02
C GLU A 115 -23.08 8.64 -19.83
N LEU A 116 -22.52 8.66 -18.62
CA LEU A 116 -23.24 9.09 -17.42
C LEU A 116 -23.52 10.59 -17.47
N PHE A 117 -22.54 11.40 -17.90
CA PHE A 117 -22.75 12.82 -18.14
C PHE A 117 -23.85 13.07 -19.18
N ASN A 118 -23.82 12.38 -20.31
CA ASN A 118 -24.82 12.53 -21.36
C ASN A 118 -26.23 12.10 -20.90
N ALA A 119 -26.32 11.08 -20.05
CA ALA A 119 -27.59 10.59 -19.53
C ALA A 119 -28.16 11.49 -18.42
N CYS A 120 -27.32 11.93 -17.48
CA CYS A 120 -27.78 12.53 -16.22
C CYS A 120 -27.44 14.02 -16.04
N GLY A 121 -26.50 14.58 -16.81
CA GLY A 121 -26.04 15.97 -16.62
C GLY A 121 -27.11 17.05 -16.86
N THR A 122 -28.22 16.69 -17.52
CA THR A 122 -29.37 17.58 -17.73
C THR A 122 -30.69 17.01 -17.20
N ALA A 123 -30.62 15.93 -16.41
CA ALA A 123 -31.81 15.31 -15.85
C ALA A 123 -32.49 16.24 -14.84
N GLY A 124 -33.83 16.27 -14.84
CA GLY A 124 -34.59 17.07 -13.87
C GLY A 124 -34.40 16.62 -12.41
N ASN A 125 -34.03 15.35 -12.20
CA ASN A 125 -33.56 14.83 -10.93
C ASN A 125 -32.28 14.00 -11.18
N VAL A 126 -31.12 14.63 -10.96
CA VAL A 126 -29.82 14.01 -11.22
C VAL A 126 -29.58 12.84 -10.27
N ALA A 127 -29.95 12.95 -9.00
CA ALA A 127 -29.73 11.90 -7.99
C ALA A 127 -30.43 10.58 -8.39
N THR A 128 -31.72 10.66 -8.77
CA THR A 128 -32.46 9.48 -9.26
C THR A 128 -31.84 8.93 -10.55
N CYS A 129 -31.50 9.78 -11.51
CA CYS A 129 -30.88 9.34 -12.76
C CYS A 129 -29.57 8.58 -12.52
N VAL A 130 -28.69 9.11 -11.67
CA VAL A 130 -27.40 8.47 -11.34
C VAL A 130 -27.62 7.14 -10.61
N SER A 131 -28.57 7.09 -9.68
CA SER A 131 -28.91 5.86 -8.95
C SER A 131 -29.38 4.75 -9.90
N ASP A 132 -30.29 5.07 -10.82
CA ASP A 132 -30.81 4.12 -11.80
C ASP A 132 -29.70 3.69 -12.78
N TRP A 133 -28.92 4.65 -13.28
CA TRP A 133 -27.81 4.37 -14.19
C TRP A 133 -26.78 3.44 -13.54
N ARG A 134 -26.45 3.65 -12.25
CA ARG A 134 -25.56 2.78 -11.49
C ARG A 134 -26.11 1.36 -11.38
N ALA A 135 -27.40 1.20 -11.08
CA ALA A 135 -28.01 -0.11 -10.96
C ALA A 135 -27.87 -0.89 -12.29
N ASP A 136 -28.07 -0.21 -13.41
CA ASP A 136 -27.96 -0.79 -14.76
C ASP A 136 -26.51 -1.02 -15.21
N ASN A 137 -25.54 -0.28 -14.65
CA ASN A 137 -24.14 -0.25 -15.10
C ASN A 137 -23.13 -0.50 -13.96
N ALA A 138 -23.50 -1.34 -12.99
CA ALA A 138 -22.75 -1.55 -11.76
C ALA A 138 -21.27 -1.90 -11.98
N THR A 139 -20.96 -2.76 -12.96
CA THR A 139 -19.57 -3.12 -13.30
C THR A 139 -18.74 -1.92 -13.74
N ILE A 140 -19.31 -1.02 -14.55
CA ILE A 140 -18.61 0.19 -15.02
C ILE A 140 -18.34 1.12 -13.84
N MET A 141 -19.34 1.34 -12.97
CA MET A 141 -19.17 2.16 -11.77
C MET A 141 -18.13 1.58 -10.82
N ASN A 142 -18.16 0.28 -10.55
CA ASN A 142 -17.21 -0.35 -9.63
C ASN A 142 -15.77 -0.26 -10.16
N ASN A 143 -15.57 -0.50 -11.47
CA ASN A 143 -14.26 -0.35 -12.10
C ASN A 143 -13.79 1.11 -12.07
N ARG A 144 -14.69 2.07 -12.29
CA ARG A 144 -14.34 3.49 -12.25
C ARG A 144 -14.04 3.96 -10.84
N LEU A 145 -14.83 3.54 -9.85
CA LEU A 145 -14.58 3.84 -8.43
C LEU A 145 -13.21 3.31 -8.01
N LYS A 146 -12.86 2.09 -8.39
CA LYS A 146 -11.52 1.53 -8.15
C LYS A 146 -10.42 2.41 -8.74
N TYR A 147 -10.58 2.85 -9.98
CA TYR A 147 -9.64 3.77 -10.62
C TYR A 147 -9.56 5.12 -9.89
N LEU A 148 -10.69 5.74 -9.56
CA LEU A 148 -10.73 7.03 -8.89
C LEU A 148 -10.08 6.97 -7.50
N ARG A 149 -10.34 5.91 -6.71
CA ARG A 149 -9.66 5.71 -5.42
C ARG A 149 -8.15 5.52 -5.56
N GLU A 150 -7.69 4.96 -6.66
CA GLU A 150 -6.27 4.72 -6.88
C GLU A 150 -5.52 5.96 -7.41
N TRP A 151 -6.20 6.85 -8.16
CA TRP A 151 -5.55 7.92 -8.92
C TRP A 151 -6.10 9.34 -8.68
N ALA A 152 -7.27 9.47 -8.11
CA ALA A 152 -7.95 10.74 -7.87
C ALA A 152 -8.26 10.96 -6.38
N GLU A 153 -7.98 9.99 -5.52
CA GLU A 153 -8.03 10.14 -4.08
C GLU A 153 -6.63 10.43 -3.54
N LYS A 154 -6.54 11.42 -2.64
CA LYS A 154 -5.29 11.73 -1.95
C LYS A 154 -4.88 10.55 -1.08
N ILE A 155 -3.65 10.09 -1.25
CA ILE A 155 -3.06 9.03 -0.42
C ILE A 155 -1.77 9.59 0.14
N ASP A 156 -1.77 9.82 1.45
CA ASP A 156 -0.65 10.38 2.19
C ASP A 156 0.04 9.28 3.00
N ILE A 157 1.30 9.00 2.64
CA ILE A 157 2.15 8.03 3.34
C ILE A 157 2.87 8.64 4.55
N SER A 158 2.92 9.97 4.68
CA SER A 158 3.62 10.61 5.81
C SER A 158 2.93 10.32 7.14
N ASN A 159 1.63 10.01 7.08
CA ASN A 159 0.81 9.57 8.21
C ASN A 159 0.65 8.05 8.27
N ALA A 160 1.35 7.27 7.43
CA ALA A 160 1.33 5.82 7.54
C ALA A 160 2.04 5.37 8.81
N GLU A 161 1.42 4.44 9.54
CA GLU A 161 2.02 3.84 10.73
C GLU A 161 2.66 2.51 10.33
N PHE A 162 3.99 2.44 10.45
CA PHE A 162 4.75 1.22 10.29
C PHE A 162 5.41 0.86 11.62
N TYR A 163 4.94 -0.25 12.16
CA TYR A 163 5.47 -0.84 13.37
C TYR A 163 6.60 -1.80 13.01
N SER A 164 7.60 -1.84 13.88
CA SER A 164 8.70 -2.79 13.78
C SER A 164 8.84 -3.53 15.10
N THR A 165 9.42 -4.72 15.04
CA THR A 165 9.68 -5.57 16.21
C THR A 165 10.65 -4.94 17.20
N ALA A 166 11.46 -3.99 16.72
CA ALA A 166 12.35 -3.17 17.56
C ALA A 166 11.64 -2.00 18.26
N ASN A 167 10.29 -1.91 18.19
CA ASN A 167 9.49 -0.79 18.68
C ASN A 167 9.86 0.58 18.07
N THR A 168 10.47 0.56 16.89
CA THR A 168 10.80 1.77 16.12
C THR A 168 9.66 2.11 15.19
N ASN A 169 9.40 3.41 15.01
CA ASN A 169 8.40 3.91 14.06
C ASN A 169 9.11 4.28 12.75
N LEU A 170 8.84 3.54 11.69
CA LEU A 170 9.33 3.86 10.35
C LEU A 170 8.42 4.91 9.72
N LYS A 171 8.97 6.08 9.40
CA LYS A 171 8.23 7.19 8.78
C LYS A 171 8.80 7.55 7.42
N PHE A 172 7.94 7.71 6.44
CA PHE A 172 8.33 8.16 5.11
C PHE A 172 8.23 9.68 5.00
N THR A 173 9.22 10.28 4.34
CA THR A 173 9.14 11.68 3.88
C THR A 173 8.90 11.69 2.38
N VAL A 174 8.06 12.61 1.94
CA VAL A 174 7.68 12.78 0.53
C VAL A 174 8.01 14.20 0.09
N ASP A 175 8.55 14.36 -1.12
CA ASP A 175 8.71 15.67 -1.74
C ASP A 175 7.42 16.21 -2.38
N ASP A 176 7.46 17.46 -2.84
CA ASP A 176 6.31 18.12 -3.50
C ASP A 176 5.86 17.42 -4.79
N ALA A 177 6.75 16.67 -5.43
CA ALA A 177 6.44 15.87 -6.63
C ALA A 177 5.82 14.50 -6.28
N GLY A 178 5.69 14.18 -5.00
CA GLY A 178 5.12 12.93 -4.51
C GLY A 178 6.10 11.77 -4.47
N ASN A 179 7.41 11.99 -4.58
CA ASN A 179 8.41 10.93 -4.41
C ASN A 179 8.70 10.72 -2.93
N ILE A 180 8.78 9.46 -2.51
CA ILE A 180 9.40 9.11 -1.23
C ILE A 180 10.89 9.44 -1.36
N ASN A 181 11.38 10.37 -0.54
CA ASN A 181 12.73 10.90 -0.61
C ASN A 181 13.58 10.58 0.62
N ALA A 182 12.96 10.15 1.73
CA ALA A 182 13.66 9.72 2.93
C ALA A 182 12.81 8.78 3.79
N ILE A 183 13.50 8.02 4.64
CA ILE A 183 12.90 7.23 5.72
C ILE A 183 13.52 7.72 7.03
N THR A 184 12.69 7.91 8.06
CA THR A 184 13.15 8.19 9.42
C THR A 184 12.89 6.98 10.30
N VAL A 185 13.91 6.55 11.05
CA VAL A 185 13.86 5.50 12.07
C VAL A 185 14.54 6.05 13.31
N ASP A 186 13.85 6.03 14.46
CA ASP A 186 14.36 6.54 15.75
C ASP A 186 15.06 7.90 15.64
N ASP A 187 14.32 8.88 15.09
CA ASP A 187 14.78 10.27 14.87
C ASP A 187 15.96 10.43 13.89
N THR A 188 16.48 9.34 13.32
CA THR A 188 17.53 9.38 12.30
C THR A 188 16.90 9.31 10.91
N THR A 189 17.11 10.34 10.10
CA THR A 189 16.63 10.41 8.72
C THR A 189 17.68 9.89 7.74
N TYR A 190 17.28 8.94 6.91
CA TYR A 190 18.05 8.35 5.83
C TYR A 190 17.48 8.83 4.49
N ASN A 191 18.25 9.61 3.74
CA ASN A 191 17.85 10.13 2.44
C ASN A 191 17.96 9.04 1.38
N ARG A 192 17.02 9.02 0.45
CA ARG A 192 16.99 8.05 -0.63
C ARG A 192 18.17 8.22 -1.58
N ILE A 193 18.77 7.11 -1.99
CA ILE A 193 19.89 7.09 -2.93
C ILE A 193 19.37 6.64 -4.30
N GLY A 194 19.22 7.62 -5.21
CA GLY A 194 18.70 7.39 -6.56
C GLY A 194 17.30 6.79 -6.57
N ASN A 195 16.95 6.07 -7.63
CA ASN A 195 15.66 5.36 -7.76
C ASN A 195 15.77 3.92 -7.25
N THR A 196 16.32 3.75 -6.05
CA THR A 196 16.53 2.43 -5.43
C THR A 196 15.81 2.34 -4.08
N ASN A 197 15.77 1.13 -3.52
CA ASN A 197 15.33 0.84 -2.15
C ASN A 197 16.41 1.04 -1.09
N THR A 198 17.45 1.82 -1.42
CA THR A 198 18.54 2.15 -0.50
C THR A 198 18.46 3.59 -0.06
N PHE A 199 18.76 3.81 1.21
CA PHE A 199 18.73 5.09 1.89
C PHE A 199 20.02 5.27 2.69
N GLY A 200 20.42 6.51 2.94
CA GLY A 200 21.71 6.81 3.52
C GLY A 200 21.87 8.20 4.08
N VAL A 201 23.00 8.39 4.76
CA VAL A 201 23.51 9.68 5.23
C VAL A 201 24.70 10.02 4.36
N ASP A 202 24.76 11.24 3.82
CA ASP A 202 25.83 11.71 2.91
C ASP A 202 26.08 10.78 1.70
N ASN A 203 25.01 10.23 1.12
CA ASN A 203 25.02 9.26 0.01
C ASN A 203 25.73 7.93 0.30
N VAL A 204 25.98 7.61 1.57
CA VAL A 204 26.45 6.29 1.98
C VAL A 204 25.26 5.45 2.42
N THR A 205 25.03 4.33 1.74
CA THR A 205 23.95 3.39 2.08
C THR A 205 24.07 2.94 3.53
N ALA A 206 23.05 3.25 4.31
CA ALA A 206 22.94 2.93 5.73
C ALA A 206 21.62 2.22 6.06
N LEU A 207 20.64 2.27 5.15
CA LEU A 207 19.36 1.57 5.26
C LEU A 207 18.97 0.94 3.91
N VAL A 208 18.46 -0.29 3.95
CA VAL A 208 17.83 -0.96 2.80
C VAL A 208 16.41 -1.34 3.18
N TYR A 209 15.42 -0.95 2.37
CA TYR A 209 14.01 -1.26 2.58
C TYR A 209 13.60 -2.44 1.68
N ASP A 210 13.35 -3.61 2.25
CA ASP A 210 12.98 -4.81 1.49
C ASP A 210 11.51 -5.17 1.75
N SER A 211 10.59 -4.68 0.89
CA SER A 211 9.18 -5.10 0.91
C SER A 211 9.03 -6.57 0.53
N ALA A 212 8.21 -7.30 1.29
CA ALA A 212 7.85 -8.69 1.01
C ALA A 212 6.53 -8.83 0.23
N ALA A 213 5.75 -7.75 0.08
CA ALA A 213 4.48 -7.70 -0.65
C ALA A 213 4.66 -7.63 -2.19
N THR A 214 5.42 -8.57 -2.73
CA THR A 214 5.83 -8.61 -4.14
C THR A 214 5.02 -9.63 -4.96
N GLY A 215 5.19 -9.61 -6.29
CA GLY A 215 4.54 -10.58 -7.19
C GLY A 215 3.01 -10.46 -7.18
N ASP A 216 2.35 -11.56 -6.82
CA ASP A 216 0.89 -11.66 -6.73
C ASP A 216 0.35 -11.18 -5.37
N LEU A 217 1.18 -11.15 -4.32
CA LEU A 217 0.87 -10.61 -2.98
C LEU A 217 1.03 -9.09 -2.92
N LYS A 218 0.65 -8.38 -3.99
CA LYS A 218 0.68 -6.92 -3.99
C LYS A 218 -0.44 -6.37 -3.10
N LEU A 219 -0.06 -5.82 -1.96
CA LEU A 219 -0.92 -5.07 -1.07
C LEU A 219 -1.07 -3.63 -1.61
N SER A 220 -2.26 -3.07 -1.46
CA SER A 220 -2.68 -1.80 -2.06
C SER A 220 -2.72 -0.68 -1.03
N TYR A 221 -2.92 -1.04 0.24
CA TYR A 221 -3.17 -0.11 1.34
C TYR A 221 -2.19 -0.29 2.52
N SER A 222 -1.34 -1.30 2.43
CA SER A 222 -0.44 -1.73 3.47
C SER A 222 0.82 -2.31 2.87
N ASP A 223 1.88 -2.44 3.66
CA ASP A 223 3.11 -3.13 3.28
C ASP A 223 3.73 -3.81 4.49
N PHE A 224 4.60 -4.77 4.23
CA PHE A 224 5.36 -5.50 5.23
C PHE A 224 6.66 -5.99 4.62
N GLY A 225 7.63 -6.30 5.47
CA GLY A 225 8.91 -6.79 5.00
C GLY A 225 9.98 -6.72 6.08
N VAL A 226 11.22 -6.55 5.64
CA VAL A 226 12.38 -6.34 6.50
C VAL A 226 13.11 -5.10 6.02
N TYR A 227 13.46 -4.20 6.92
CA TYR A 227 14.45 -3.18 6.60
C TYR A 227 15.76 -3.54 7.29
N LYS A 228 16.88 -3.21 6.66
CA LYS A 228 18.22 -3.46 7.19
C LYS A 228 18.85 -2.13 7.54
N ILE A 229 19.38 -1.97 8.75
CA ILE A 229 20.17 -0.80 9.16
C ILE A 229 21.61 -1.21 9.41
N LYS A 230 22.55 -0.37 8.96
CA LYS A 230 23.97 -0.57 9.17
C LYS A 230 24.41 0.09 10.48
N ASN A 231 24.92 -0.69 11.42
CA ASN A 231 25.58 -0.21 12.64
C ASN A 231 27.02 -0.76 12.69
N ASP A 232 28.03 0.13 12.76
CA ASP A 232 29.45 -0.25 12.88
C ASP A 232 29.92 -1.36 11.90
N ASN A 233 29.48 -1.27 10.64
CA ASN A 233 29.71 -2.23 9.55
C ASN A 233 28.92 -3.55 9.57
N THR A 234 28.04 -3.74 10.55
CA THR A 234 27.12 -4.88 10.61
C THR A 234 25.73 -4.45 10.18
N TRP A 235 25.04 -5.31 9.41
CA TRP A 235 23.64 -5.10 9.06
C TRP A 235 22.74 -5.79 10.08
N LYS A 236 21.80 -5.04 10.65
CA LYS A 236 20.71 -5.59 11.45
C LYS A 236 19.44 -5.61 10.60
N SER A 237 18.84 -6.78 10.45
CA SER A 237 17.52 -6.97 9.86
C SER A 237 16.44 -6.68 10.91
N ILE A 238 15.43 -5.89 10.55
CA ILE A 238 14.31 -5.56 11.43
C ILE A 238 13.01 -5.71 10.62
N PRO A 239 12.13 -6.66 10.99
CA PRO A 239 10.84 -6.80 10.36
C PRO A 239 9.94 -5.58 10.62
N PHE A 240 9.14 -5.22 9.62
CA PHE A 240 8.18 -4.13 9.70
C PHE A 240 6.85 -4.53 9.08
N ALA A 241 5.77 -3.94 9.57
CA ALA A 241 4.45 -4.03 8.96
C ALA A 241 3.63 -2.77 9.26
N GLY A 242 2.80 -2.37 8.31
CA GLY A 242 2.00 -1.16 8.46
C GLY A 242 1.22 -0.81 7.21
N GLY A 243 0.65 0.39 7.19
CA GLY A 243 -0.11 0.87 6.05
C GLY A 243 -0.61 2.30 6.22
N TYR A 244 -1.40 2.76 5.25
CA TYR A 244 -1.97 4.10 5.32
C TYR A 244 -3.02 4.18 6.42
N GLU A 245 -2.87 5.14 7.33
CA GLU A 245 -3.86 5.34 8.40
C GLU A 245 -5.23 5.72 7.81
N SER A 246 -5.26 6.47 6.69
CA SER A 246 -6.50 6.78 5.96
C SER A 246 -7.20 5.56 5.34
N ARG A 247 -6.55 4.39 5.35
CA ARG A 247 -7.08 3.12 4.85
C ARG A 247 -7.22 2.06 5.95
N ARG A 248 -6.80 2.38 7.18
CA ARG A 248 -6.90 1.50 8.33
C ARG A 248 -8.35 1.41 8.78
N ILE A 249 -8.77 0.19 9.11
CA ILE A 249 -10.09 -0.11 9.65
C ILE A 249 -9.92 -0.40 11.13
N ALA A 250 -10.70 0.29 11.97
CA ALA A 250 -10.69 0.02 13.40
C ALA A 250 -11.19 -1.40 13.69
N ASP A 251 -10.51 -2.11 14.59
CA ASP A 251 -10.84 -3.48 15.00
C ASP A 251 -12.34 -3.64 15.29
N ALA A 252 -12.91 -2.80 16.16
CA ALA A 252 -14.32 -2.88 16.52
C ALA A 252 -15.28 -2.80 15.32
N THR A 253 -14.91 -2.05 14.27
CA THR A 253 -15.69 -1.91 13.04
C THR A 253 -15.65 -3.17 12.18
N VAL A 254 -14.50 -3.84 12.11
CA VAL A 254 -14.35 -5.08 11.31
C VAL A 254 -15.35 -6.14 11.78
N GLN A 255 -15.43 -6.38 13.09
CA GLN A 255 -16.30 -7.43 13.64
C GLN A 255 -17.79 -7.18 13.34
N THR A 256 -18.22 -5.91 13.39
CA THR A 256 -19.63 -5.54 13.21
C THR A 256 -20.06 -5.45 11.75
N SER A 257 -19.11 -5.27 10.82
CA SER A 257 -19.40 -4.98 9.42
C SER A 257 -19.37 -6.20 8.50
N VAL A 258 -18.83 -7.33 8.94
CA VAL A 258 -18.67 -8.52 8.10
C VAL A 258 -19.77 -9.56 8.34
N ASP A 259 -20.34 -10.05 7.25
CA ASP A 259 -21.41 -11.06 7.32
C ASP A 259 -20.90 -12.46 7.62
N ASN A 260 -19.61 -12.75 7.43
CA ASN A 260 -19.01 -14.07 7.59
C ASN A 260 -17.58 -13.96 8.14
N ASN A 261 -17.01 -15.11 8.52
CA ASN A 261 -15.58 -15.21 8.78
C ASN A 261 -14.79 -14.77 7.54
N LEU A 262 -13.60 -14.23 7.78
CA LEU A 262 -12.71 -13.79 6.70
C LEU A 262 -11.51 -14.71 6.63
N GLU A 263 -11.08 -15.00 5.42
CA GLU A 263 -9.89 -15.79 5.13
C GLU A 263 -8.95 -14.95 4.26
N PHE A 264 -7.69 -14.89 4.63
CA PHE A 264 -6.66 -14.19 3.88
C PHE A 264 -5.47 -15.12 3.65
N SER A 265 -4.75 -14.87 2.57
CA SER A 265 -3.53 -15.59 2.23
C SER A 265 -2.39 -14.60 1.96
N GLY A 266 -1.17 -15.00 2.26
CA GLY A 266 -0.01 -14.16 2.00
C GLY A 266 1.30 -14.78 2.47
N ALA A 267 2.16 -13.95 3.03
CA ALA A 267 3.51 -14.36 3.40
C ALA A 267 3.93 -13.72 4.73
N ALA A 268 4.94 -14.33 5.34
CA ALA A 268 5.64 -13.84 6.52
C ALA A 268 7.15 -13.90 6.29
N VAL A 269 7.85 -12.92 6.82
CA VAL A 269 9.31 -12.83 6.83
C VAL A 269 9.75 -12.42 8.22
N GLY A 270 10.90 -12.92 8.67
CA GLY A 270 11.37 -12.63 10.01
C GLY A 270 12.78 -13.09 10.27
N THR A 271 13.18 -12.96 11.52
CA THR A 271 14.46 -13.42 12.04
C THR A 271 14.26 -14.09 13.39
N VAL A 272 14.95 -15.22 13.58
CA VAL A 272 15.12 -15.85 14.89
C VAL A 272 16.53 -15.56 15.37
N THR A 273 16.67 -15.01 16.57
CA THR A 273 17.94 -14.71 17.22
C THR A 273 18.14 -15.67 18.38
N ASN A 274 19.30 -16.31 18.48
CA ASN A 274 19.61 -17.17 19.62
C ASN A 274 20.38 -16.42 20.73
N ALA A 275 20.63 -17.09 21.86
CA ALA A 275 21.33 -16.50 23.01
C ALA A 275 22.77 -16.00 22.70
N ASP A 276 23.40 -16.51 21.64
CA ASP A 276 24.72 -16.08 21.17
C ASP A 276 24.66 -14.92 20.16
N ASN A 277 23.47 -14.34 19.93
CA ASN A 277 23.19 -13.33 18.91
C ASN A 277 23.46 -13.80 17.46
N LYS A 278 23.35 -15.12 17.20
CA LYS A 278 23.28 -15.63 15.83
C LYS A 278 21.86 -15.44 15.31
N ASN A 279 21.75 -15.10 14.03
CA ASN A 279 20.49 -14.85 13.36
C ASN A 279 20.16 -15.94 12.34
N LEU A 280 18.91 -16.35 12.29
CA LEU A 280 18.32 -17.22 11.28
C LEU A 280 17.19 -16.46 10.60
N ASP A 281 17.35 -16.14 9.32
CA ASP A 281 16.25 -15.57 8.53
C ASP A 281 15.22 -16.65 8.24
N ILE A 282 13.94 -16.34 8.45
CA ILE A 282 12.81 -17.23 8.25
C ILE A 282 11.82 -16.59 7.26
N ARG A 283 11.19 -17.42 6.43
CA ARG A 283 10.20 -17.00 5.44
C ARG A 283 9.18 -18.11 5.19
N ASP A 284 7.92 -17.73 5.09
CA ASP A 284 6.85 -18.55 4.54
C ASP A 284 6.05 -17.73 3.53
N ASP A 285 5.79 -18.31 2.36
CA ASP A 285 5.04 -17.68 1.26
C ASP A 285 3.58 -18.17 1.18
N ARG A 286 3.11 -18.94 2.18
CA ARG A 286 1.77 -19.54 2.21
C ARG A 286 1.06 -19.31 3.56
N VAL A 287 1.30 -18.16 4.15
CA VAL A 287 0.67 -17.77 5.41
C VAL A 287 -0.83 -17.63 5.23
N ALA A 288 -1.59 -18.10 6.21
CA ALA A 288 -3.03 -17.93 6.27
C ALA A 288 -3.41 -17.11 7.50
N LEU A 289 -4.35 -16.19 7.34
CA LEU A 289 -5.00 -15.49 8.46
C LEU A 289 -6.50 -15.73 8.37
N THR A 290 -7.09 -16.24 9.45
CA THR A 290 -8.53 -16.40 9.56
C THR A 290 -9.06 -15.48 10.65
N PHE A 291 -10.11 -14.71 10.35
CA PHE A 291 -10.85 -13.94 11.33
C PHE A 291 -12.22 -14.58 11.58
N ASP A 292 -12.47 -15.00 12.82
CA ASP A 292 -13.77 -15.48 13.28
C ASP A 292 -14.58 -14.32 13.83
N LYS A 293 -15.66 -13.96 13.13
CA LYS A 293 -16.53 -12.85 13.53
C LYS A 293 -17.25 -13.10 14.86
N THR A 294 -17.51 -14.37 15.17
CA THR A 294 -18.33 -14.78 16.32
C THR A 294 -17.56 -14.56 17.61
N SER A 295 -16.31 -15.03 17.63
CA SER A 295 -15.43 -14.86 18.78
C SER A 295 -14.65 -13.54 18.73
N GLY A 296 -14.50 -12.90 17.57
CA GLY A 296 -13.62 -11.74 17.41
C GLY A 296 -12.14 -12.14 17.50
N THR A 297 -11.80 -13.32 16.96
CA THR A 297 -10.46 -13.91 17.05
C THR A 297 -9.82 -13.95 15.68
N SER A 298 -8.55 -13.58 15.61
CA SER A 298 -7.72 -13.72 14.42
C SER A 298 -6.63 -14.76 14.65
N THR A 299 -6.54 -15.75 13.78
CA THR A 299 -5.53 -16.82 13.84
C THR A 299 -4.66 -16.78 12.59
N LEU A 300 -3.37 -16.52 12.78
CA LEU A 300 -2.33 -16.56 11.75
C LEU A 300 -1.61 -17.91 11.81
N THR A 301 -1.41 -18.58 10.69
CA THR A 301 -0.56 -19.77 10.58
C THR A 301 0.55 -19.56 9.57
N ALA A 302 1.78 -19.95 9.93
CA ALA A 302 2.95 -19.87 9.05
C ALA A 302 3.84 -21.11 9.23
N ASP A 303 4.27 -21.69 8.11
CA ASP A 303 5.02 -22.96 8.06
C ASP A 303 6.47 -22.70 7.63
N PHE A 304 7.33 -22.31 8.58
CA PHE A 304 8.71 -21.93 8.26
C PHE A 304 9.58 -23.15 7.95
N ALA A 305 10.01 -23.27 6.68
CA ALA A 305 10.75 -24.43 6.16
C ALA A 305 12.09 -24.75 6.84
N ASN A 306 12.64 -23.81 7.60
CA ASN A 306 13.92 -23.92 8.33
C ASN A 306 13.76 -23.70 9.84
N TRP A 307 12.54 -23.70 10.37
CA TRP A 307 12.27 -23.48 11.79
C TRP A 307 10.97 -24.19 12.25
N TYR A 308 10.22 -23.61 13.18
CA TYR A 308 8.91 -24.14 13.62
C TYR A 308 7.78 -23.65 12.71
N ASP A 309 6.75 -24.48 12.56
CA ASP A 309 5.42 -24.00 12.18
C ASP A 309 4.81 -23.27 13.38
N ILE A 310 4.19 -22.12 13.13
CA ILE A 310 3.56 -21.30 14.18
C ILE A 310 2.07 -21.12 13.94
N ALA A 311 1.29 -21.09 15.03
CA ALA A 311 -0.08 -20.63 15.04
C ALA A 311 -0.24 -19.52 16.08
N VAL A 312 -0.58 -18.32 15.64
CA VAL A 312 -0.71 -17.13 16.51
C VAL A 312 -2.17 -16.71 16.57
N THR A 313 -2.76 -16.73 17.76
CA THR A 313 -4.18 -16.44 17.97
C THR A 313 -4.35 -15.19 18.83
N LYS A 314 -4.94 -14.14 18.24
CA LYS A 314 -5.17 -12.84 18.85
C LYS A 314 -6.66 -12.56 19.00
N GLN A 315 -7.09 -12.21 20.21
CA GLN A 315 -8.41 -11.61 20.44
C GLN A 315 -8.38 -10.14 20.04
N MET A 316 -9.41 -9.64 19.35
CA MET A 316 -9.52 -8.23 19.01
C MET A 316 -9.38 -7.30 20.23
N GLY A 317 -8.64 -6.21 20.06
CA GLY A 317 -8.34 -5.27 21.14
C GLY A 317 -7.31 -5.76 22.17
N ALA A 318 -6.85 -7.02 22.11
CA ALA A 318 -5.77 -7.49 22.97
C ALA A 318 -4.41 -6.98 22.48
N ALA A 319 -3.50 -6.68 23.40
CA ALA A 319 -2.12 -6.31 23.09
C ALA A 319 -1.22 -7.54 22.80
N THR A 320 -1.61 -8.69 23.34
CA THR A 320 -0.86 -9.95 23.25
C THR A 320 -1.68 -11.04 22.57
N ALA A 321 -1.00 -12.08 22.09
CA ALA A 321 -1.59 -13.26 21.49
C ALA A 321 -1.00 -14.55 22.08
N SER A 322 -1.77 -15.64 22.00
CA SER A 322 -1.25 -16.99 22.17
C SER A 322 -0.43 -17.36 20.94
N ILE A 323 0.71 -18.01 21.14
CA ILE A 323 1.51 -18.60 20.06
C ILE A 323 1.75 -20.07 20.36
N ASP A 324 1.50 -20.94 19.38
CA ASP A 324 1.79 -22.37 19.45
C ASP A 324 2.89 -22.71 18.44
N PHE A 325 3.77 -23.64 18.80
CA PHE A 325 4.91 -24.07 18.00
C PHE A 325 4.80 -25.56 17.66
N SER A 326 5.09 -25.92 16.41
CA SER A 326 5.08 -27.32 15.98
C SER A 326 6.08 -27.61 14.84
N ASN A 327 6.26 -28.89 14.51
CA ASN A 327 7.00 -29.35 13.32
C ASN A 327 8.38 -28.70 13.08
N TYR A 328 9.24 -28.67 14.10
CA TYR A 328 10.58 -28.11 13.98
C TYR A 328 11.42 -28.73 12.84
N SER A 329 12.04 -27.87 12.02
CA SER A 329 12.83 -28.26 10.84
C SER A 329 14.21 -27.57 10.72
N GLY A 330 14.72 -26.98 11.82
CA GLY A 330 15.94 -26.16 11.83
C GLY A 330 17.20 -26.81 12.43
N THR A 331 18.22 -25.99 12.70
CA THR A 331 19.46 -26.38 13.40
C THR A 331 19.35 -26.15 14.91
N ASP A 332 19.82 -27.09 15.73
CA ASP A 332 19.66 -27.09 17.20
C ASP A 332 20.03 -25.75 17.91
N ASP A 333 20.96 -24.97 17.35
CA ASP A 333 21.32 -23.61 17.81
C ASP A 333 20.12 -22.63 17.93
N PHE A 334 19.01 -22.90 17.25
CA PHE A 334 17.78 -22.07 17.21
C PHE A 334 16.54 -22.82 17.72
N ARG A 335 16.73 -23.97 18.37
CA ARG A 335 15.63 -24.81 18.86
C ARG A 335 15.12 -24.31 20.20
N LEU A 336 13.80 -24.21 20.35
CA LEU A 336 13.17 -23.90 21.64
C LEU A 336 13.40 -25.05 22.63
N PRO A 337 13.33 -24.80 23.96
CA PRO A 337 13.38 -25.87 24.95
C PRO A 337 12.29 -26.92 24.68
N ASP A 338 12.58 -28.20 24.95
CA ASP A 338 11.68 -29.32 24.58
C ASP A 338 10.29 -29.26 25.26
N ASP A 339 10.16 -28.53 26.37
CA ASP A 339 8.90 -28.30 27.08
C ASP A 339 8.08 -27.12 26.55
N VAL A 340 8.65 -26.29 25.66
CA VAL A 340 7.97 -25.16 25.04
C VAL A 340 7.22 -25.60 23.79
N VAL A 341 5.90 -25.71 23.94
CA VAL A 341 4.96 -25.95 22.83
C VAL A 341 4.05 -24.75 22.56
N SER A 342 3.95 -23.82 23.51
CA SER A 342 3.17 -22.60 23.40
C SER A 342 3.71 -21.48 24.29
N GLY A 343 3.25 -20.25 24.05
CA GLY A 343 3.66 -19.07 24.79
C GLY A 343 2.76 -17.85 24.57
N THR A 344 3.24 -16.69 24.99
CA THR A 344 2.58 -15.39 24.76
C THR A 344 3.48 -14.53 23.89
N ALA A 345 2.96 -14.05 22.76
CA ALA A 345 3.65 -13.14 21.86
C ALA A 345 3.02 -11.74 21.90
N ASN A 346 3.83 -10.71 21.64
CA ASN A 346 3.32 -9.38 21.33
C ASN A 346 2.93 -9.36 19.85
N ILE A 347 1.78 -8.77 19.54
CA ILE A 347 1.30 -8.70 18.16
C ILE A 347 0.69 -7.34 17.85
N ASN A 348 1.28 -6.64 16.89
CA ASN A 348 0.68 -5.47 16.28
C ASN A 348 0.08 -5.87 14.95
N MET A 349 -1.22 -5.67 14.78
CA MET A 349 -1.92 -6.05 13.56
C MET A 349 -2.88 -4.95 13.17
N GLY A 350 -2.95 -4.65 11.87
CA GLY A 350 -3.89 -3.70 11.29
C GLY A 350 -4.67 -4.34 10.14
N TYR A 351 -5.95 -3.99 10.05
CA TYR A 351 -6.82 -4.31 8.93
C TYR A 351 -6.95 -3.10 8.01
N TYR A 352 -6.92 -3.33 6.70
CA TYR A 352 -6.94 -2.26 5.70
C TYR A 352 -7.92 -2.53 4.56
N GLY A 353 -8.45 -1.47 3.97
CA GLY A 353 -9.35 -1.56 2.84
C GLY A 353 -9.54 -0.25 2.07
N ALA A 354 -10.14 -0.36 0.89
CA ALA A 354 -10.40 0.78 0.01
C ALA A 354 -11.32 1.83 0.67
N ASN A 355 -12.25 1.38 1.51
CA ASN A 355 -13.19 2.23 2.21
C ASN A 355 -13.28 1.80 3.68
N PRO A 356 -12.55 2.47 4.58
CA PRO A 356 -12.59 2.14 6.01
C PRO A 356 -13.97 2.22 6.64
N SER A 357 -14.82 3.14 6.16
CA SER A 357 -16.19 3.31 6.68
C SER A 357 -17.10 2.11 6.40
N SER A 358 -16.77 1.29 5.40
CA SER A 358 -17.49 0.04 5.16
C SER A 358 -17.21 -1.01 6.25
N GLY A 359 -16.07 -0.90 6.93
CA GLY A 359 -15.59 -1.90 7.88
C GLY A 359 -15.15 -3.22 7.27
N ILE A 360 -15.14 -3.37 5.95
CA ILE A 360 -14.82 -4.63 5.27
C ILE A 360 -13.34 -4.59 4.83
N PRO A 361 -12.44 -5.33 5.50
CA PRO A 361 -11.04 -5.36 5.11
C PRO A 361 -10.82 -6.24 3.87
N THR A 362 -9.81 -5.84 3.10
CA THR A 362 -9.28 -6.60 1.96
C THR A 362 -7.84 -7.06 2.19
N GLU A 363 -7.15 -6.44 3.16
CA GLU A 363 -5.74 -6.67 3.47
C GLU A 363 -5.56 -6.62 5.00
N ALA A 364 -4.57 -7.35 5.50
CA ALA A 364 -4.10 -7.22 6.88
C ALA A 364 -2.58 -7.37 6.92
N THR A 365 -1.93 -6.62 7.79
CA THR A 365 -0.48 -6.73 8.04
C THR A 365 -0.23 -6.69 9.54
N GLY A 366 0.90 -7.22 9.96
CA GLY A 366 1.28 -7.15 11.36
C GLY A 366 2.68 -7.64 11.67
N THR A 367 3.12 -7.37 12.89
CA THR A 367 4.36 -7.87 13.48
C THR A 367 4.06 -8.80 14.64
N ILE A 368 4.92 -9.80 14.85
CA ILE A 368 4.85 -10.76 15.96
C ILE A 368 6.23 -10.82 16.60
N ASP A 369 6.28 -10.57 17.91
CA ASP A 369 7.50 -10.61 18.71
C ASP A 369 7.32 -11.63 19.83
N TYR A 370 8.25 -12.56 19.95
CA TYR A 370 8.27 -13.59 20.98
C TYR A 370 9.68 -13.77 21.53
N GLU A 371 9.80 -13.92 22.85
CA GLU A 371 11.06 -14.21 23.54
C GLU A 371 10.84 -15.40 24.48
N ALA A 372 11.68 -16.42 24.33
CA ALA A 372 11.70 -17.59 25.20
C ALA A 372 12.71 -17.41 26.34
N ASP A 373 12.49 -18.10 27.46
CA ASP A 373 13.34 -18.02 28.66
C ASP A 373 14.81 -18.41 28.43
N ASN A 374 15.09 -19.20 27.38
CA ASN A 374 16.45 -19.59 27.00
C ASN A 374 17.17 -18.54 26.13
N GLY A 375 16.57 -17.36 25.91
CA GLY A 375 17.13 -16.26 25.13
C GLY A 375 16.94 -16.40 23.62
N ILE A 376 16.07 -17.31 23.16
CA ILE A 376 15.64 -17.31 21.76
C ILE A 376 14.58 -16.25 21.55
N GLN A 377 14.82 -15.34 20.62
CA GLN A 377 13.89 -14.31 20.19
C GLN A 377 13.42 -14.57 18.77
N MET A 378 12.14 -14.40 18.49
CA MET A 378 11.53 -14.46 17.18
C MET A 378 10.84 -13.13 16.88
N ASP A 379 11.22 -12.52 15.76
CA ASP A 379 10.66 -11.29 15.24
C ASP A 379 10.13 -11.58 13.82
N VAL A 380 8.83 -11.38 13.59
CA VAL A 380 8.17 -11.68 12.30
C VAL A 380 7.33 -10.51 11.86
N ALA A 381 7.31 -10.23 10.56
CA ALA A 381 6.31 -9.41 9.90
C ALA A 381 5.52 -10.25 8.89
N PHE A 382 4.21 -10.02 8.79
CA PHE A 382 3.35 -10.68 7.84
C PHE A 382 2.47 -9.69 7.08
N GLY A 383 2.05 -10.10 5.90
CA GLY A 383 1.03 -9.41 5.13
C GLY A 383 0.20 -10.40 4.32
N VAL A 384 -1.11 -10.20 4.37
CA VAL A 384 -2.10 -11.11 3.81
C VAL A 384 -3.20 -10.34 3.08
N LYS A 385 -3.78 -10.98 2.08
CA LYS A 385 -4.81 -10.43 1.21
C LYS A 385 -5.95 -11.43 1.01
N ARG A 386 -7.16 -10.89 0.86
CA ARG A 386 -8.40 -11.66 0.71
C ARG A 386 -8.66 -12.13 -0.72
#